data_AF-A0A957J3R5-F1
#
_entry.id   AF-A0A957J3R5-F1
#
_cell.length_a   1.000
_cell.length_b   1.000
_cell.length_c   1.000
_cell.angle_alpha   90.00
_cell.angle_beta   90.00
_cell.angle_gamma   90.00
#
_symmetry.space_group_name_H-M   'P 1'
#
loop_
_entity.id
_entity.type
_entity.pdbx_description
1 polymer ?
#
loop_
_entity_poly.entity_id
_entity_poly.type
_entity_poly.pdbx_seq_one_letter_code
_entity_poly.pdbx_strand_id
1 'polypeptide(L)'
;YTRFRQLVMEGKVGRPLAVDFSWILDTSHGADYFRRWHREKDNSGGLLIHKATHHFDLVNWWIDAFPTQVFALGALNFYGRENANGRGEEYSYNRYTGVPQAQNDPFALFLTSKAALKGLYLDAEAETGYIRDRNVFGEPITIEDTMAVTARYNNGVILSYCLIAYSPWEGLRVAITGTKGRIEMDIEETVSHLLGDGQASASKGPFKQARMRVFPMFGQPYEVDVPAGDG
;
A
#
# COMPACT_ATOMS: atom_id res chain seq x y z
N TYR A 1 4.36 7.25 -13.73
CA TYR A 1 4.70 5.91 -14.27
C TYR A 1 5.17 5.90 -15.73
N THR A 2 4.47 6.50 -16.68
CA THR A 2 4.89 6.49 -18.11
C THR A 2 6.25 7.09 -18.36
N ARG A 3 6.56 8.23 -17.72
CA ARG A 3 7.89 8.85 -17.85
C ARG A 3 9.02 7.95 -17.35
N PHE A 4 8.79 7.21 -16.26
CA PHE A 4 9.74 6.24 -15.73
C PHE A 4 10.05 5.15 -16.76
N ARG A 5 9.02 4.58 -17.40
CA ARG A 5 9.20 3.62 -18.49
C ARG A 5 9.99 4.20 -19.66
N GLN A 6 9.63 5.41 -20.10
CA GLN A 6 10.29 6.04 -21.24
C GLN A 6 11.80 6.13 -21.00
N LEU A 7 12.24 6.53 -19.81
CA LEU A 7 13.67 6.61 -19.49
C LEU A 7 14.36 5.23 -19.48
N VAL A 8 13.67 4.19 -19.01
CA VAL A 8 14.19 2.81 -19.10
C VAL A 8 14.34 2.39 -20.58
N MET A 9 13.33 2.66 -21.41
CA MET A 9 13.33 2.32 -22.85
C MET A 9 14.31 3.17 -23.67
N GLU A 10 14.54 4.43 -23.29
CA GLU A 10 15.59 5.30 -23.83
C GLU A 10 17.01 4.80 -23.48
N GLY A 11 17.12 3.73 -22.68
CA GLY A 11 18.38 3.09 -22.34
C GLY A 11 19.19 3.84 -21.28
N LYS A 12 18.55 4.72 -20.49
CA LYS A 12 19.24 5.51 -19.43
C LYS A 12 19.91 4.61 -18.39
N VAL A 13 19.35 3.43 -18.14
CA VAL A 13 19.93 2.41 -17.25
C VAL A 13 20.61 1.27 -18.00
N GLY A 14 20.63 1.28 -19.35
CA GLY A 14 21.12 0.15 -20.15
C GLY A 14 20.18 -1.06 -20.02
N ARG A 15 20.74 -2.26 -19.89
CA ARG A 15 19.95 -3.48 -19.65
C ARG A 15 19.59 -3.56 -18.17
N PRO A 16 18.30 -3.63 -17.79
CA PRO A 16 17.90 -3.83 -16.39
C PRO A 16 18.50 -5.10 -15.79
N LEU A 17 18.88 -5.05 -14.52
CA LEU A 17 19.47 -6.15 -13.75
C LEU A 17 18.70 -6.43 -12.46
N ALA A 18 18.23 -5.37 -11.78
CA ALA A 18 17.51 -5.48 -10.53
C ALA A 18 16.40 -4.44 -10.42
N VAL A 19 15.34 -4.79 -9.70
CA VAL A 19 14.25 -3.88 -9.32
C VAL A 19 14.10 -3.92 -7.80
N ASP A 20 14.11 -2.75 -7.17
CA ASP A 20 13.74 -2.57 -5.76
C ASP A 20 12.40 -1.87 -5.73
N PHE A 21 11.40 -2.40 -5.03
CA PHE A 21 10.08 -1.79 -4.91
C PHE A 21 9.55 -1.91 -3.49
N SER A 22 9.38 -0.78 -2.81
CA SER A 22 8.66 -0.71 -1.54
C SER A 22 7.34 0.02 -1.71
N TRP A 23 6.23 -0.63 -1.32
CA TRP A 23 4.93 0.00 -1.18
C TRP A 23 4.53 0.10 0.29
N ILE A 24 4.27 1.30 0.75
CA ILE A 24 4.02 1.59 2.15
C ILE A 24 2.65 2.24 2.24
N LEU A 25 1.71 1.62 2.96
CA LEU A 25 0.42 2.21 3.29
C LEU A 25 0.49 2.85 4.66
N ASP A 26 -0.16 3.99 4.80
CA ASP A 26 -0.34 4.57 6.12
C ASP A 26 -1.35 3.77 6.96
N THR A 27 -1.44 4.13 8.24
CA THR A 27 -2.37 3.52 9.19
C THR A 27 -3.85 3.86 8.94
N SER A 28 -4.18 4.80 8.06
CA SER A 28 -5.55 5.13 7.66
C SER A 28 -6.02 4.24 6.50
N HIS A 29 -5.26 4.20 5.42
CA HIS A 29 -5.54 3.41 4.23
C HIS A 29 -5.30 1.93 4.46
N GLY A 30 -4.20 1.58 5.14
CA GLY A 30 -3.93 0.21 5.57
C GLY A 30 -5.09 -0.36 6.38
N ALA A 31 -5.50 0.36 7.42
CA ALA A 31 -6.62 -0.02 8.27
C ALA A 31 -7.92 -0.24 7.49
N ASP A 32 -8.12 0.46 6.38
CA ASP A 32 -9.34 0.31 5.60
C ASP A 32 -9.58 -1.12 5.10
N TYR A 33 -8.51 -1.85 4.78
CA TYR A 33 -8.58 -3.27 4.42
C TYR A 33 -8.93 -4.14 5.64
N PHE A 34 -8.41 -3.78 6.80
CA PHE A 34 -8.65 -4.49 8.06
C PHE A 34 -9.95 -4.10 8.75
N ARG A 35 -10.74 -3.13 8.23
CA ARG A 35 -12.08 -2.77 8.75
C ARG A 35 -13.23 -3.55 8.12
N ARG A 36 -12.98 -4.30 7.05
CA ARG A 36 -14.01 -4.93 6.21
C ARG A 36 -13.63 -6.36 5.80
N TRP A 37 -14.42 -6.96 4.92
CA TRP A 37 -14.25 -8.35 4.43
C TRP A 37 -12.87 -8.64 3.81
N HIS A 38 -12.13 -7.61 3.41
CA HIS A 38 -10.82 -7.75 2.77
C HIS A 38 -9.79 -8.41 3.70
N ARG A 39 -9.99 -8.28 5.02
CA ARG A 39 -9.17 -8.89 6.07
C ARG A 39 -9.18 -10.43 6.07
N GLU A 40 -10.10 -11.02 5.31
CA GLU A 40 -10.29 -12.47 5.21
C GLU A 40 -9.74 -12.95 3.86
N LYS A 41 -8.69 -13.78 3.91
CA LYS A 41 -7.91 -14.20 2.74
C LYS A 41 -8.72 -15.00 1.73
N ASP A 42 -9.68 -15.79 2.18
CA ASP A 42 -10.57 -16.56 1.30
C ASP A 42 -11.45 -15.65 0.42
N ASN A 43 -11.70 -14.41 0.86
CA ASN A 43 -12.46 -13.43 0.10
C ASN A 43 -11.57 -12.53 -0.76
N SER A 44 -10.36 -12.19 -0.31
CA SER A 44 -9.52 -11.16 -0.95
C SER A 44 -8.28 -11.67 -1.67
N GLY A 45 -7.83 -12.88 -1.38
CA GLY A 45 -6.51 -13.38 -1.80
C GLY A 45 -5.34 -12.69 -1.09
N GLY A 46 -5.60 -11.86 -0.07
CA GLY A 46 -4.58 -11.05 0.61
C GLY A 46 -4.21 -9.76 -0.14
N LEU A 47 -3.41 -8.92 0.50
CA LEU A 47 -3.06 -7.60 -0.05
C LEU A 47 -2.17 -7.68 -1.29
N LEU A 48 -1.40 -8.75 -1.47
CA LEU A 48 -0.61 -8.94 -2.71
C LEU A 48 -1.52 -9.03 -3.95
N ILE A 49 -2.68 -9.66 -3.82
CA ILE A 49 -3.68 -9.76 -4.89
C ILE A 49 -4.56 -8.52 -4.90
N HIS A 50 -5.21 -8.22 -3.78
CA HIS A 50 -6.26 -7.22 -3.76
C HIS A 50 -5.73 -5.79 -3.88
N LYS A 51 -4.61 -5.47 -3.23
CA LYS A 51 -4.01 -4.13 -3.27
C LYS A 51 -2.93 -4.05 -4.34
N ALA A 52 -1.99 -4.99 -4.37
CA ALA A 52 -0.70 -4.79 -5.00
C ALA A 52 -0.53 -5.39 -6.40
N THR A 53 -1.53 -6.09 -6.96
CA THR A 53 -1.39 -6.74 -8.28
C THR A 53 -0.88 -5.76 -9.35
N HIS A 54 -1.42 -4.54 -9.36
CA HIS A 54 -1.03 -3.51 -10.31
C HIS A 54 0.44 -3.07 -10.19
N HIS A 55 1.10 -3.27 -9.05
CA HIS A 55 2.54 -3.02 -8.91
C HIS A 55 3.36 -4.04 -9.72
N PHE A 56 2.95 -5.31 -9.72
CA PHE A 56 3.61 -6.33 -10.52
C PHE A 56 3.39 -6.09 -12.01
N ASP A 57 2.19 -5.63 -12.41
CA ASP A 57 1.93 -5.19 -13.79
C ASP A 57 2.84 -4.03 -14.21
N LEU A 58 3.02 -3.04 -13.33
CA LEU A 58 3.93 -1.92 -13.57
C LEU A 58 5.37 -2.39 -13.73
N VAL A 59 5.86 -3.28 -12.87
CA VAL A 59 7.21 -3.84 -12.98
C VAL A 59 7.35 -4.59 -14.30
N ASN A 60 6.45 -5.54 -14.60
CA ASN A 60 6.44 -6.28 -15.86
C ASN A 60 6.54 -5.33 -17.07
N TRP A 61 5.77 -4.24 -17.05
CA TRP A 61 5.73 -3.25 -18.11
C TRP A 61 6.98 -2.35 -18.21
N TRP A 62 7.59 -2.00 -17.08
CA TRP A 62 8.82 -1.19 -17.04
C TRP A 62 10.03 -1.93 -17.59
N ILE A 63 10.15 -3.24 -17.30
CA ILE A 63 11.29 -4.06 -17.73
C ILE A 63 11.00 -4.97 -18.92
N ASP A 64 9.79 -4.88 -19.48
CA ASP A 64 9.31 -5.67 -20.63
C ASP A 64 9.56 -7.18 -20.45
N ALA A 65 9.08 -7.71 -19.31
CA ALA A 65 9.38 -9.07 -18.88
C ALA A 65 8.27 -9.64 -17.99
N PHE A 66 8.34 -10.94 -17.73
CA PHE A 66 7.43 -11.65 -16.83
C PHE A 66 8.19 -12.55 -15.84
N PRO A 67 7.65 -12.78 -14.63
CA PRO A 67 8.28 -13.62 -13.63
C PRO A 67 8.28 -15.09 -14.05
N THR A 68 9.34 -15.81 -13.70
CA THR A 68 9.56 -17.25 -13.93
C THR A 68 9.69 -18.03 -12.63
N GLN A 69 10.07 -17.36 -11.55
CA GLN A 69 10.15 -17.93 -10.21
C GLN A 69 9.80 -16.85 -9.20
N VAL A 70 9.00 -17.21 -8.21
CA VAL A 70 8.58 -16.31 -7.13
C VAL A 70 8.77 -17.00 -5.80
N PHE A 71 9.30 -16.28 -4.83
CA PHE A 71 9.33 -16.65 -3.42
C PHE A 71 8.72 -15.49 -2.61
N ALA A 72 7.82 -15.81 -1.69
CA ALA A 72 7.12 -14.81 -0.89
C ALA A 72 7.06 -15.25 0.56
N LEU A 73 7.25 -14.28 1.46
CA LEU A 73 6.96 -14.40 2.88
C LEU A 73 5.95 -13.33 3.25
N GLY A 74 5.07 -13.65 4.18
CA GLY A 74 4.14 -12.69 4.73
C GLY A 74 3.74 -13.06 6.14
N ALA A 75 3.34 -12.04 6.90
CA ALA A 75 2.92 -12.17 8.29
C ALA A 75 1.86 -11.10 8.63
N LEU A 76 1.10 -11.38 9.68
CA LEU A 76 0.25 -10.41 10.37
C LEU A 76 1.01 -9.96 11.62
N ASN A 77 1.69 -8.80 11.55
CA ASN A 77 2.60 -8.31 12.58
C ASN A 77 2.04 -7.12 13.38
N PHE A 78 1.08 -6.38 12.84
CA PHE A 78 0.58 -5.15 13.44
C PHE A 78 -0.90 -5.24 13.82
N TYR A 79 -1.75 -5.62 12.87
CA TYR A 79 -3.19 -5.76 13.09
C TYR A 79 -3.52 -7.08 13.82
N GLY A 80 -4.75 -7.19 14.32
CA GLY A 80 -5.18 -8.36 15.08
C GLY A 80 -4.89 -8.27 16.58
N ARG A 81 -5.68 -9.02 17.36
CA ARG A 81 -5.73 -8.88 18.82
C ARG A 81 -4.40 -9.21 19.50
N GLU A 82 -3.75 -10.29 19.07
CA GLU A 82 -2.49 -10.75 19.66
C GLU A 82 -1.37 -9.71 19.48
N ASN A 83 -1.32 -9.07 18.31
CA ASN A 83 -0.32 -8.04 18.01
C ASN A 83 -0.57 -6.74 18.79
N ALA A 84 -1.84 -6.34 18.97
CA ALA A 84 -2.19 -5.22 19.85
C ALA A 84 -1.78 -5.50 21.31
N ASN A 85 -2.14 -6.69 21.83
CA ASN A 85 -1.79 -7.11 23.18
C ASN A 85 -0.26 -7.14 23.37
N GLY A 86 0.49 -7.61 22.37
CA GLY A 86 1.96 -7.62 22.38
C GLY A 86 2.60 -6.23 22.46
N ARG A 87 1.87 -5.18 22.04
CA ARG A 87 2.26 -3.76 22.20
C ARG A 87 1.70 -3.12 23.48
N GLY A 88 0.95 -3.85 24.30
CA GLY A 88 0.30 -3.32 25.50
C GLY A 88 -0.98 -2.53 25.22
N GLU A 89 -1.59 -2.70 24.05
CA GLU A 89 -2.86 -2.09 23.66
C GLU A 89 -3.99 -3.13 23.79
N GLU A 90 -5.16 -2.74 24.30
CA GLU A 90 -6.32 -3.63 24.42
C GLU A 90 -7.58 -2.98 23.84
N TYR A 91 -8.30 -3.76 23.02
CA TYR A 91 -9.52 -3.32 22.36
C TYR A 91 -10.64 -4.35 22.57
N SER A 92 -11.65 -4.01 23.38
CA SER A 92 -12.71 -4.93 23.82
C SER A 92 -13.96 -4.93 22.94
N TYR A 93 -13.94 -4.23 21.80
CA TYR A 93 -15.09 -4.05 20.91
C TYR A 93 -14.82 -4.55 19.50
N ASN A 94 -15.87 -5.01 18.83
CA ASN A 94 -15.78 -5.62 17.51
C ASN A 94 -16.01 -4.63 16.35
N ARG A 95 -16.53 -3.43 16.63
CA ARG A 95 -16.75 -2.35 15.64
C ARG A 95 -16.63 -0.97 16.30
N TYR A 96 -16.60 0.09 15.50
CA TYR A 96 -16.40 1.46 16.00
C TYR A 96 -17.72 2.23 16.20
N THR A 97 -18.62 2.21 15.22
CA THR A 97 -19.87 2.98 15.26
C THR A 97 -20.75 2.52 16.42
N GLY A 98 -21.17 3.48 17.26
CA GLY A 98 -22.03 3.22 18.42
C GLY A 98 -21.29 2.71 19.66
N VAL A 99 -19.96 2.66 19.67
CA VAL A 99 -19.16 2.20 20.81
C VAL A 99 -18.47 3.37 21.50
N PRO A 100 -18.85 3.73 22.75
CA PRO A 100 -18.24 4.84 23.47
C PRO A 100 -16.72 4.70 23.69
N GLN A 101 -16.25 3.48 23.92
CA GLN A 101 -14.82 3.18 24.12
C GLN A 101 -13.97 3.43 22.85
N ALA A 102 -14.59 3.45 21.68
CA ALA A 102 -13.91 3.70 20.42
C ALA A 102 -13.71 5.19 20.12
N GLN A 103 -14.29 6.11 20.91
CA GLN A 103 -14.32 7.55 20.62
C GLN A 103 -12.93 8.16 20.34
N ASN A 104 -11.91 7.68 21.05
CA ASN A 104 -10.52 8.15 20.94
C ASN A 104 -9.61 7.12 20.26
N ASP A 105 -10.16 6.06 19.65
CA ASP A 105 -9.36 5.09 18.92
C ASP A 105 -8.88 5.72 17.60
N PRO A 106 -7.56 5.82 17.35
CA PRO A 106 -7.02 6.38 16.11
C PRO A 106 -7.44 5.59 14.86
N PHE A 107 -7.83 4.33 15.01
CA PHE A 107 -8.32 3.48 13.92
C PHE A 107 -9.84 3.55 13.74
N ALA A 108 -10.58 4.32 14.54
CA ALA A 108 -12.03 4.35 14.43
C ALA A 108 -12.53 4.92 13.11
N LEU A 109 -13.50 4.22 12.50
CA LEU A 109 -14.32 4.75 11.41
C LEU A 109 -15.77 4.84 11.89
N PHE A 110 -16.23 6.05 12.21
CA PHE A 110 -17.63 6.27 12.58
C PHE A 110 -18.48 6.48 11.33
N LEU A 111 -19.36 5.52 11.02
CA LEU A 111 -20.22 5.60 9.83
C LEU A 111 -21.25 6.72 9.91
N THR A 112 -21.56 7.21 11.11
CA THR A 112 -22.42 8.39 11.35
C THR A 112 -21.73 9.72 11.07
N SER A 113 -20.40 9.75 10.86
CA SER A 113 -19.64 10.99 10.67
C SER A 113 -19.99 11.75 9.38
N LYS A 114 -20.50 11.05 8.36
CA LYS A 114 -20.89 11.63 7.06
C LYS A 114 -22.18 10.99 6.58
N ALA A 115 -23.10 11.80 6.05
CA ALA A 115 -24.36 11.30 5.50
C ALA A 115 -24.17 10.21 4.43
N ALA A 116 -23.12 10.36 3.59
CA ALA A 116 -22.77 9.36 2.58
C ALA A 116 -22.33 8.01 3.20
N LEU A 117 -21.52 8.02 4.26
CA LEU A 117 -21.11 6.79 4.94
C LEU A 117 -22.29 6.14 5.66
N LYS A 118 -23.14 6.94 6.30
CA LYS A 118 -24.34 6.47 6.97
C LYS A 118 -25.29 5.80 5.98
N GLY A 119 -25.62 6.48 4.89
CA GLY A 119 -26.58 5.97 3.90
C GLY A 119 -26.06 4.76 3.11
N LEU A 120 -24.77 4.75 2.73
CA LEU A 120 -24.21 3.65 1.93
C LEU A 120 -23.90 2.40 2.76
N TYR A 121 -23.57 2.56 4.04
CA TYR A 121 -23.12 1.45 4.88
C TYR A 121 -24.06 1.22 6.05
N LEU A 122 -24.14 2.14 7.01
CA LEU A 122 -24.85 1.90 8.28
C LEU A 122 -26.34 1.62 8.10
N ASP A 123 -27.03 2.43 7.31
CA ASP A 123 -28.47 2.27 7.06
C ASP A 123 -28.77 1.01 6.22
N ALA A 124 -27.79 0.56 5.42
CA ALA A 124 -27.88 -0.61 4.55
C ALA A 124 -27.50 -1.94 5.24
N GLU A 125 -27.13 -1.91 6.52
CA GLU A 125 -26.72 -3.10 7.28
C GLU A 125 -27.88 -4.09 7.46
N ALA A 126 -29.12 -3.58 7.58
CA ALA A 126 -30.31 -4.42 7.79
C ALA A 126 -30.58 -5.33 6.58
N GLU A 127 -30.26 -4.86 5.37
CA GLU A 127 -30.47 -5.60 4.13
C GLU A 127 -29.29 -6.51 3.78
N THR A 128 -28.05 -6.07 4.05
CA THR A 128 -26.83 -6.74 3.55
C THR A 128 -26.06 -7.50 4.62
N GLY A 129 -26.23 -7.17 5.89
CA GLY A 129 -25.37 -7.63 6.99
C GLY A 129 -23.91 -7.13 6.89
N TYR A 130 -23.60 -6.23 5.95
CA TYR A 130 -22.23 -5.82 5.69
C TYR A 130 -21.74 -4.77 6.70
N ILE A 131 -20.88 -5.20 7.63
CA ILE A 131 -20.26 -4.31 8.61
C ILE A 131 -18.96 -3.71 8.04
N ARG A 132 -18.98 -2.39 7.78
CA ARG A 132 -17.89 -1.65 7.13
C ARG A 132 -16.76 -1.20 8.06
N ASP A 133 -17.07 -1.07 9.35
CA ASP A 133 -16.25 -0.44 10.38
C ASP A 133 -15.92 -1.40 11.52
N ARG A 134 -15.67 -2.68 11.21
CA ARG A 134 -15.26 -3.63 12.26
C ARG A 134 -13.84 -3.31 12.73
N ASN A 135 -13.56 -3.57 14.00
CA ASN A 135 -12.29 -3.25 14.64
C ASN A 135 -11.12 -3.95 13.94
N VAL A 136 -10.04 -3.22 13.64
CA VAL A 136 -8.81 -3.75 13.00
C VAL A 136 -7.97 -4.66 13.91
N PHE A 137 -8.30 -4.72 15.20
CA PHE A 137 -7.75 -5.68 16.18
C PHE A 137 -8.79 -6.73 16.62
N GLY A 138 -9.95 -6.76 15.95
CA GLY A 138 -10.95 -7.81 16.11
C GLY A 138 -10.70 -9.00 15.19
N GLU A 139 -11.46 -10.07 15.38
CA GLU A 139 -11.33 -11.32 14.62
C GLU A 139 -12.47 -11.50 13.59
N PRO A 140 -12.31 -12.40 12.60
CA PRO A 140 -11.04 -12.99 12.15
C PRO A 140 -10.20 -12.00 11.31
N ILE A 141 -8.86 -12.16 11.35
CA ILE A 141 -7.94 -11.58 10.35
C ILE A 141 -7.03 -12.69 9.83
N THR A 142 -7.12 -12.99 8.54
CA THR A 142 -6.36 -14.09 7.93
C THR A 142 -5.44 -13.65 6.78
N ILE A 143 -5.42 -12.36 6.47
CA ILE A 143 -4.46 -11.76 5.53
C ILE A 143 -3.20 -11.28 6.27
N GLU A 144 -2.14 -11.11 5.49
CA GLU A 144 -0.90 -10.49 5.92
C GLU A 144 -0.99 -8.96 5.87
N ASP A 145 -0.26 -8.29 6.77
CA ASP A 145 -0.06 -6.83 6.78
C ASP A 145 1.41 -6.43 6.49
N THR A 146 2.29 -7.43 6.46
CA THR A 146 3.70 -7.32 6.13
C THR A 146 4.04 -8.40 5.12
N MET A 147 4.52 -8.01 3.93
CA MET A 147 4.92 -8.97 2.90
C MET A 147 6.25 -8.60 2.27
N ALA A 148 7.04 -9.62 1.97
CA ALA A 148 8.26 -9.53 1.20
C ALA A 148 8.22 -10.55 0.07
N VAL A 149 8.55 -10.14 -1.16
CA VAL A 149 8.54 -10.99 -2.35
C VAL A 149 9.86 -10.82 -3.09
N THR A 150 10.45 -11.94 -3.51
CA THR A 150 11.54 -11.96 -4.48
C THR A 150 11.10 -12.71 -5.72
N ALA A 151 11.35 -12.13 -6.90
CA ALA A 151 11.00 -12.75 -8.17
C ALA A 151 12.16 -12.72 -9.16
N ARG A 152 12.32 -13.81 -9.92
CA ARG A 152 13.23 -13.88 -11.07
C ARG A 152 12.43 -13.77 -12.35
N TYR A 153 12.84 -12.88 -13.23
CA TYR A 153 12.21 -12.66 -14.53
C TYR A 153 12.89 -13.44 -15.66
N ASN A 154 12.15 -13.68 -16.74
CA ASN A 154 12.64 -14.41 -17.92
C ASN A 154 13.86 -13.74 -18.59
N ASN A 155 14.04 -12.42 -18.44
CA ASN A 155 15.19 -11.66 -18.92
C ASN A 155 16.38 -11.62 -17.92
N GLY A 156 16.28 -12.35 -16.81
CA GLY A 156 17.32 -12.45 -15.78
C GLY A 156 17.24 -11.37 -14.69
N VAL A 157 16.31 -10.40 -14.78
CA VAL A 157 16.12 -9.39 -13.73
C VAL A 157 15.65 -10.05 -12.43
N ILE A 158 16.13 -9.52 -11.30
CA ILE A 158 15.69 -9.93 -9.97
C ILE A 158 14.93 -8.76 -9.31
N LEU A 159 13.71 -9.03 -8.84
CA LEU A 159 12.89 -8.09 -8.08
C LEU A 159 13.03 -8.38 -6.58
N SER A 160 13.20 -7.33 -5.78
CA SER A 160 12.92 -7.29 -4.34
C SER A 160 11.71 -6.37 -4.11
N TYR A 161 10.63 -6.92 -3.58
CA TYR A 161 9.38 -6.21 -3.32
C TYR A 161 9.00 -6.29 -1.84
N CYS A 162 8.55 -5.18 -1.26
CA CYS A 162 8.03 -5.11 0.09
C CYS A 162 6.68 -4.37 0.13
N LEU A 163 5.75 -4.86 0.93
CA LEU A 163 4.51 -4.17 1.27
C LEU A 163 4.34 -4.11 2.79
N ILE A 164 4.12 -2.91 3.32
CA ILE A 164 3.80 -2.65 4.74
C ILE A 164 2.47 -1.92 4.81
N ALA A 165 1.54 -2.42 5.63
CA ALA A 165 0.17 -1.90 5.70
C ALA A 165 -0.13 -1.02 6.93
N TYR A 166 0.87 -0.53 7.66
CA TYR A 166 0.67 0.13 8.97
C TYR A 166 1.72 1.21 9.26
N SER A 167 2.17 1.94 8.24
CA SER A 167 3.21 2.95 8.38
C SER A 167 2.69 4.32 8.85
N PRO A 168 3.53 5.19 9.42
CA PRO A 168 3.19 6.60 9.67
C PRO A 168 3.06 7.48 8.42
N TRP A 169 3.37 6.95 7.23
CA TRP A 169 3.28 7.65 5.95
C TRP A 169 2.94 6.66 4.82
N GLU A 170 2.43 7.18 3.72
CA GLU A 170 2.02 6.42 2.55
C GLU A 170 2.78 6.85 1.28
N GLY A 171 3.22 5.85 0.53
CA GLY A 171 3.85 6.06 -0.77
C GLY A 171 4.61 4.85 -1.30
N LEU A 172 5.19 5.03 -2.48
CA LEU A 172 6.09 4.04 -3.08
C LEU A 172 7.49 4.59 -3.25
N ARG A 173 8.43 3.67 -3.22
CA ARG A 173 9.78 3.87 -3.73
C ARG A 173 10.09 2.74 -4.68
N VAL A 174 10.47 3.08 -5.90
CA VAL A 174 10.93 2.09 -6.87
C VAL A 174 12.26 2.50 -7.46
N ALA A 175 13.09 1.52 -7.74
CA ALA A 175 14.31 1.73 -8.48
C ALA A 175 14.59 0.58 -9.44
N ILE A 176 15.18 0.93 -10.58
CA ILE A 176 15.68 -0.03 -11.56
C ILE A 176 17.17 0.23 -11.74
N THR A 177 17.98 -0.75 -11.38
CA THR A 177 19.43 -0.75 -11.62
C THR A 177 19.73 -1.57 -12.86
N GLY A 178 20.48 -1.01 -13.79
CA GLY A 178 20.92 -1.68 -15.00
C GLY A 178 22.41 -1.51 -15.28
N THR A 179 22.85 -1.95 -16.45
CA THR A 179 24.27 -1.97 -16.83
C THR A 179 24.90 -0.58 -17.04
N LYS A 180 24.09 0.48 -17.23
CA LYS A 180 24.58 1.84 -17.49
C LYS A 180 24.21 2.85 -16.41
N GLY A 181 23.49 2.43 -15.37
CA GLY A 181 23.09 3.32 -14.29
C GLY A 181 21.85 2.82 -13.54
N ARG A 182 21.24 3.73 -12.79
CA ARG A 182 20.03 3.49 -12.00
C ARG A 182 19.03 4.62 -12.20
N ILE A 183 17.75 4.30 -12.15
CA ILE A 183 16.67 5.28 -12.08
C ILE A 183 15.84 4.99 -10.84
N GLU A 184 15.47 6.04 -10.11
CA GLU A 184 14.66 5.98 -8.90
C GLU A 184 13.41 6.84 -9.09
N MET A 185 12.30 6.40 -8.52
CA MET A 185 11.06 7.16 -8.42
C MET A 185 10.48 6.98 -7.02
N ASP A 186 10.34 8.11 -6.33
CA ASP A 186 9.76 8.21 -5.00
C ASP A 186 8.45 8.99 -5.11
N ILE A 187 7.38 8.42 -4.59
CA ILE A 187 6.08 9.06 -4.52
C ILE A 187 5.64 9.05 -3.07
N GLU A 188 5.35 10.24 -2.55
CA GLU A 188 4.68 10.42 -1.26
C GLU A 188 3.23 10.81 -1.55
N GLU A 189 2.29 9.93 -1.17
CA GLU A 189 0.87 10.18 -1.37
C GLU A 189 0.32 10.99 -0.20
N THR A 190 0.55 10.50 1.02
CA THR A 190 0.00 11.12 2.23
C THR A 190 0.89 10.85 3.44
N VAL A 191 1.07 11.88 4.29
CA VAL A 191 1.46 11.70 5.69
C VAL A 191 0.17 11.86 6.52
N SER A 192 -0.51 10.75 6.80
CA SER A 192 -1.64 10.75 7.72
C SER A 192 -1.10 10.52 9.13
N HIS A 193 -0.84 11.59 9.87
CA HIS A 193 -0.76 11.43 11.31
C HIS A 193 -2.18 11.13 11.80
N LEU A 194 -2.41 9.94 12.36
CA LEU A 194 -3.62 9.65 13.13
C LEU A 194 -3.60 10.46 14.44
N LEU A 195 -3.66 11.79 14.33
CA LEU A 195 -3.90 12.70 15.43
C LEU A 195 -5.42 12.75 15.63
N GLY A 196 -5.96 11.87 16.48
CA GLY A 196 -7.20 12.00 17.28
C GLY A 196 -8.54 12.48 16.69
N ASP A 197 -8.59 13.05 15.48
CA ASP A 197 -9.64 13.97 15.05
C ASP A 197 -10.43 13.42 13.85
N GLY A 198 -10.49 12.09 13.69
CA GLY A 198 -11.49 11.42 12.84
C GLY A 198 -11.54 11.83 11.35
N GLN A 199 -10.63 12.67 10.87
CA GLN A 199 -10.58 13.10 9.48
C GLN A 199 -9.72 12.12 8.68
N ALA A 200 -10.27 10.92 8.47
CA ALA A 200 -9.84 10.09 7.35
C ALA A 200 -10.22 10.83 6.05
N SER A 201 -9.27 11.59 5.52
CA SER A 201 -9.30 12.07 4.14
C SER A 201 -8.66 10.99 3.29
N ALA A 202 -9.47 10.19 2.60
CA ALA A 202 -8.96 9.36 1.52
C ALA A 202 -8.36 10.30 0.47
N SER A 203 -7.04 10.28 0.32
CA SER A 203 -6.32 11.10 -0.65
C SER A 203 -6.62 10.60 -2.07
N LYS A 204 -7.75 11.04 -2.63
CA LYS A 204 -7.98 11.06 -4.08
C LYS A 204 -7.45 12.37 -4.71
N GLY A 205 -6.32 12.87 -4.21
CA GLY A 205 -5.64 14.05 -4.75
C GLY A 205 -4.44 13.65 -5.60
N PRO A 206 -3.91 14.54 -6.47
CA PRO A 206 -2.63 14.32 -7.13
C PRO A 206 -1.54 14.05 -6.09
N PHE A 207 -0.55 13.21 -6.44
CA PHE A 207 0.58 12.87 -5.58
C PHE A 207 1.12 14.12 -4.87
N LYS A 208 1.19 14.12 -3.53
CA LYS A 208 1.66 15.30 -2.78
C LYS A 208 3.09 15.65 -3.17
N GLN A 209 3.94 14.65 -3.39
CA GLN A 209 5.27 14.80 -3.97
C GLN A 209 5.62 13.58 -4.83
N ALA A 210 6.12 13.82 -6.03
CA ALA A 210 6.75 12.80 -6.85
C ALA A 210 8.14 13.28 -7.26
N ARG A 211 9.17 12.46 -7.05
CA ARG A 211 10.55 12.74 -7.44
C ARG A 211 11.04 11.60 -8.31
N MET A 212 11.85 11.92 -9.30
CA MET A 212 12.44 10.94 -10.19
C MET A 212 13.87 11.35 -10.51
N ARG A 213 14.82 10.44 -10.29
CA ARG A 213 16.23 10.73 -10.44
C ARG A 213 16.94 9.66 -11.25
N VAL A 214 17.83 10.08 -12.13
CA VAL A 214 18.70 9.18 -12.89
C VAL A 214 20.14 9.32 -12.40
N PHE A 215 20.79 8.18 -12.20
CA PHE A 215 22.16 8.02 -11.76
C PHE A 215 22.93 7.27 -12.86
N PRO A 216 23.60 7.98 -13.79
CA PRO A 216 24.49 7.33 -14.75
C PRO A 216 25.65 6.62 -14.03
N MET A 217 26.10 5.47 -14.54
CA MET A 217 27.13 4.63 -13.88
C MET A 217 28.42 5.40 -13.53
N PHE A 218 28.85 6.30 -14.41
CA PHE A 218 30.07 7.09 -14.26
C PHE A 218 29.84 8.58 -14.58
N GLY A 219 28.65 9.09 -14.27
CA GLY A 219 28.25 10.47 -14.56
C GLY A 219 27.60 11.15 -13.36
N GLN A 220 27.33 12.45 -13.51
CA GLN A 220 26.63 13.21 -12.48
C GLN A 220 25.13 12.83 -12.48
N PRO A 221 24.54 12.52 -11.31
CA PRO A 221 23.11 12.28 -11.20
C PRO A 221 22.30 13.55 -11.49
N TYR A 222 21.10 13.38 -12.03
CA TYR A 222 20.21 14.50 -12.34
C TYR A 222 18.75 14.16 -12.06
N GLU A 223 17.98 15.19 -11.68
CA GLU A 223 16.53 15.09 -11.49
C GLU A 223 15.80 15.09 -12.83
N VAL A 224 14.67 14.42 -12.88
CA VAL A 224 13.78 14.35 -14.04
C VAL A 224 12.46 15.00 -13.67
N ASP A 225 12.03 15.94 -14.51
CA ASP A 225 10.69 16.51 -14.39
C ASP A 225 9.63 15.42 -14.52
N VAL A 226 8.78 15.33 -13.50
CA VAL A 226 7.62 14.44 -13.48
C VAL A 226 6.42 15.27 -13.93
N PRO A 227 5.95 15.12 -15.19
CA PRO A 227 4.79 15.86 -15.65
C PRO A 227 3.57 15.52 -14.81
N ALA A 228 2.83 16.54 -14.36
CA ALA A 228 1.52 16.35 -13.77
C ALA A 228 0.59 15.78 -14.86
N GLY A 229 -0.14 14.71 -14.53
CA GLY A 229 -1.17 14.20 -15.42
C GLY A 229 -2.46 14.99 -15.23
N ASP A 230 -3.03 15.48 -16.32
CA ASP A 230 -4.42 15.91 -16.36
C ASP A 230 -5.27 14.63 -16.40
N GLY A 231 -5.58 14.09 -15.21
CA GLY A 231 -6.36 12.86 -15.07
C GLY A 231 -7.75 12.94 -15.70
#